data_AF-A0A2W5ZZH8-F1
#
_entry.id   AF-A0A2W5ZZH8-F1
#
_cell.length_a   1.000
_cell.length_b   1.000
_cell.length_c   1.000
_cell.angle_alpha   90.00
_cell.angle_beta   90.00
_cell.angle_gamma   90.00
#
_symmetry.space_group_name_H-M   'P 1'
#
loop_
_entity.id
_entity.type
_entity.pdbx_description
1 polymer ?
#
loop_
_entity_poly.entity_id
_entity_poly.type
_entity_poly.pdbx_seq_one_letter_code
_entity_poly.pdbx_strand_id
1 'polypeptide(L)'
;MSLDQFEGRARDLIESILEQGEPVFVTREGAPIAIIAPPEALQTTALSDLPRWEEWLHELKESLSSASQGAQNPPTLSLPQPPEIDKSMLGFDLRAGVVGSDAGREFLRSELARLGVPVTDEKLVNDIYTQILGLCEDKDKVYEDDLRVLAQKAISQAPQRLRLLSVTVTSATGLPATAEVTLELGHGPAMRREQGDGPLDAAFKAIQRLVSLEPEVENFSVVAATRGSDALAEAVIALSAEGRRVLGAGTSTNAIEAGVQAYVNALNFLLEERPAS
;
A
#
# COMPACT_ATOMS: atom_id res chain seq x y z
N MET A 1 -9.75 34.45 14.34
CA MET A 1 -10.38 34.40 15.67
C MET A 1 -9.32 34.61 16.74
N SER A 2 -9.61 35.29 17.86
CA SER A 2 -8.59 35.52 18.89
C SER A 2 -8.27 34.24 19.68
N LEU A 3 -7.04 34.10 20.18
CA LEU A 3 -6.59 32.93 20.95
C LEU A 3 -7.48 32.66 22.19
N ASP A 4 -7.89 33.72 22.90
CA ASP A 4 -8.76 33.60 24.09
C ASP A 4 -10.17 33.07 23.77
N GLN A 5 -10.65 33.27 22.53
CA GLN A 5 -11.93 32.72 22.05
C GLN A 5 -11.80 31.25 21.64
N PHE A 6 -10.59 30.80 21.27
CA PHE A 6 -10.32 29.44 20.86
C PHE A 6 -10.29 28.48 22.07
N GLU A 7 -9.64 28.85 23.17
CA GLU A 7 -9.49 27.97 24.34
C GLU A 7 -10.83 27.57 24.98
N GLY A 8 -11.86 28.42 24.92
CA GLY A 8 -13.19 28.14 25.49
C GLY A 8 -14.13 27.32 24.60
N ARG A 9 -13.84 27.19 23.29
CA ARG A 9 -14.74 26.57 22.29
C ARG A 9 -14.03 25.62 21.32
N ALA A 10 -12.79 25.22 21.64
CA ALA A 10 -11.91 24.47 20.74
C ALA A 10 -12.56 23.19 20.18
N ARG A 11 -13.34 22.48 21.00
CA ARG A 11 -13.96 21.21 20.59
C ARG A 11 -15.08 21.40 19.56
N ASP A 12 -16.03 22.29 19.83
CA ASP A 12 -17.15 22.58 18.92
C ASP A 12 -16.68 23.21 17.60
N LEU A 13 -15.59 23.98 17.65
CA LEU A 13 -14.97 24.57 16.45
C LEU A 13 -14.27 23.51 15.60
N ILE A 14 -13.53 22.58 16.20
CA ILE A 14 -12.88 21.49 15.46
C ILE A 14 -13.93 20.61 14.78
N GLU A 15 -15.02 20.28 15.48
CA GLU A 15 -16.14 19.52 14.89
C GLU A 15 -16.81 20.29 13.74
N SER A 16 -17.07 21.59 13.90
CA SER A 16 -17.63 22.43 12.83
C SER A 16 -16.69 22.60 11.63
N ILE A 17 -15.36 22.63 11.83
CA ILE A 17 -14.37 22.75 10.75
C ILE A 17 -14.29 21.47 9.92
N LEU A 18 -14.39 20.31 10.59
CA LEU A 18 -14.45 19.01 9.92
C LEU A 18 -15.76 18.82 9.13
N GLU A 19 -16.86 19.44 9.56
CA GLU A 19 -18.14 19.40 8.84
C GLU A 19 -18.27 20.42 7.69
N GLN A 20 -17.73 21.63 7.84
CA GLN A 20 -17.94 22.73 6.88
C GLN A 20 -16.77 22.93 5.90
N GLY A 21 -15.60 22.37 6.17
CA GLY A 21 -14.47 22.36 5.23
C GLY A 21 -13.70 23.69 5.08
N GLU A 22 -14.06 24.75 5.82
CA GLU A 22 -13.38 26.05 5.72
C GLU A 22 -12.22 26.19 6.73
N PRO A 23 -11.05 26.70 6.31
CA PRO A 23 -9.90 26.88 7.20
C PRO A 23 -10.11 28.05 8.16
N VAL A 24 -9.79 27.83 9.45
CA VAL A 24 -9.88 28.85 10.49
C VAL A 24 -8.50 29.38 10.86
N PHE A 25 -8.36 30.70 10.75
CA PHE A 25 -7.16 31.43 11.15
C PHE A 25 -7.28 31.87 12.62
N VAL A 26 -6.38 31.39 13.46
CA VAL A 26 -6.23 31.84 14.85
C VAL A 26 -5.21 32.97 14.88
N THR A 27 -5.60 34.10 15.45
CA THR A 27 -4.81 35.33 15.52
C THR A 27 -4.59 35.73 16.97
N ARG A 28 -3.44 36.27 17.33
CA ARG A 28 -3.18 36.92 18.63
C ARG A 28 -2.68 38.33 18.35
N GLU A 29 -3.32 39.33 18.96
CA GLU A 29 -3.00 40.76 18.75
C GLU A 29 -3.00 41.20 17.27
N GLY A 30 -3.88 40.59 16.46
CA GLY A 30 -4.00 40.89 15.02
C GLY A 30 -3.01 40.14 14.12
N ALA A 31 -2.06 39.37 14.68
CA ALA A 31 -1.13 38.54 13.91
C ALA A 31 -1.61 37.07 13.87
N PRO A 32 -1.58 36.39 12.71
CA PRO A 32 -1.93 34.97 12.61
C PRO A 32 -0.88 34.09 13.29
N ILE A 33 -1.32 33.17 14.14
CA ILE A 33 -0.45 32.27 14.95
C ILE A 33 -0.71 30.78 14.68
N ALA A 34 -1.88 30.41 14.20
CA ALA A 34 -2.19 29.03 13.81
C ALA A 34 -3.26 29.00 12.73
N ILE A 35 -3.21 27.97 11.88
CA ILE A 35 -4.23 27.68 10.87
C ILE A 35 -4.73 26.27 11.16
N ILE A 36 -6.04 26.13 11.32
CA ILE A 36 -6.70 24.83 11.48
C ILE A 36 -7.53 24.61 10.23
N ALA A 37 -7.14 23.63 9.44
CA ALA A 37 -7.75 23.31 8.16
C ALA A 37 -7.85 21.79 7.99
N PRO A 38 -8.89 21.27 7.31
CA PRO A 38 -8.94 19.87 6.95
C PRO A 38 -7.78 19.54 5.98
N PRO A 39 -7.31 18.28 5.96
CA PRO A 39 -6.17 17.86 5.14
C PRO A 39 -6.33 18.19 3.65
N GLU A 40 -7.57 18.22 3.13
CA GLU A 40 -7.83 18.59 1.74
C GLU A 40 -7.62 20.09 1.46
N ALA A 41 -7.93 20.98 2.41
CA ALA A 41 -7.78 22.43 2.24
C ALA A 41 -6.31 22.90 2.31
N LEU A 42 -5.42 22.09 2.88
CA LEU A 42 -3.97 22.35 2.91
C LEU A 42 -3.29 22.06 1.55
N GLN A 43 -3.98 21.44 0.59
CA GLN A 43 -3.41 21.09 -0.72
C GLN A 43 -3.47 22.22 -1.75
N THR A 44 -4.23 23.28 -1.49
CA THR A 44 -4.31 24.47 -2.36
C THR A 44 -3.30 25.54 -1.92
N THR A 45 -2.11 25.48 -2.50
CA THR A 45 -1.31 26.64 -2.96
C THR A 45 -1.44 27.95 -2.17
N ALA A 46 -1.08 27.98 -0.88
CA ALA A 46 -1.05 29.25 -0.11
C ALA A 46 0.01 29.28 1.01
N LEU A 47 1.07 28.47 0.92
CA LEU A 47 2.20 28.52 1.87
C LEU A 47 3.48 29.12 1.25
N SER A 48 3.49 29.38 -0.06
CA SER A 48 4.67 29.86 -0.79
C SER A 48 4.90 31.38 -0.71
N ASP A 49 3.92 32.16 -0.23
CA ASP A 49 3.98 33.63 -0.26
C ASP A 49 4.22 34.28 1.12
N LEU A 50 4.54 33.51 2.16
CA LEU A 50 4.87 34.07 3.48
C LEU A 50 6.37 34.40 3.56
N PRO A 51 6.77 35.68 3.48
CA PRO A 51 8.16 36.05 3.62
C PRO A 51 8.59 35.73 5.06
N ARG A 52 9.77 35.13 5.24
CA ARG A 52 10.41 34.85 6.55
C ARG A 52 9.75 33.73 7.38
N TRP A 53 9.06 32.77 6.74
CA TRP A 53 8.51 31.58 7.41
C TRP A 53 9.55 30.77 8.24
N GLU A 54 10.83 30.86 7.88
CA GLU A 54 11.93 30.24 8.63
C GLU A 54 12.17 30.88 10.01
N GLU A 55 12.03 32.22 10.11
CA GLU A 55 12.12 32.94 11.39
C GLU A 55 10.90 32.63 12.26
N TRP A 56 9.72 32.56 11.65
CA TRP A 56 8.49 32.15 12.32
C TRP A 56 8.60 30.74 12.92
N LEU A 57 9.16 29.77 12.19
CA LEU A 57 9.42 28.43 12.70
C LEU A 57 10.44 28.40 13.84
N HIS A 58 11.43 29.28 13.82
CA HIS A 58 12.42 29.39 14.89
C HIS A 58 11.79 29.93 16.17
N GLU A 59 10.99 31.00 16.08
CA GLU A 59 10.23 31.56 17.21
C GLU A 59 9.20 30.56 17.77
N LEU A 60 8.54 29.79 16.90
CA LEU A 60 7.64 28.70 17.31
C LEU A 60 8.39 27.60 18.07
N LYS A 61 9.58 27.21 17.60
CA LYS A 61 10.41 26.22 18.31
C LYS A 61 10.89 26.75 19.66
N GLU A 62 11.33 28.00 19.76
CA GLU A 62 11.77 28.60 21.04
C GLU A 62 10.60 28.75 22.03
N SER A 63 9.43 29.18 21.57
CA SER A 63 8.22 29.28 22.40
C SER A 63 7.69 27.92 22.85
N LEU A 64 7.74 26.89 22.00
CA LEU A 64 7.39 25.52 22.38
C LEU A 64 8.43 24.90 23.35
N SER A 65 9.72 25.23 23.18
CA SER A 65 10.80 24.77 24.07
C SER A 65 10.70 25.37 25.48
N SER A 66 10.21 26.60 25.59
CA SER A 66 9.92 27.24 26.87
C SER A 66 8.61 26.74 27.49
N ALA A 67 7.60 26.42 26.68
CA ALA A 67 6.33 25.84 27.15
C ALA A 67 6.46 24.37 27.59
N SER A 68 7.40 23.60 27.02
CA SER A 68 7.58 22.17 27.33
C SER A 68 8.16 21.89 28.72
N GLN A 69 8.68 22.90 29.43
CA GLN A 69 9.23 22.72 30.77
C GLN A 69 8.14 22.53 31.87
N GLY A 70 6.86 22.71 31.53
CA GLY A 70 5.74 22.52 32.46
C GLY A 70 4.80 21.35 32.14
N ALA A 71 4.95 20.69 30.99
CA ALA A 71 4.03 19.63 30.57
C ALA A 71 4.47 18.27 31.11
N GLN A 72 3.79 17.78 32.15
CA GLN A 72 3.85 16.36 32.52
C GLN A 72 3.28 15.54 31.35
N ASN A 73 4.15 14.70 30.76
CA ASN A 73 3.91 13.75 29.68
C ASN A 73 3.11 14.30 28.49
N PRO A 74 3.76 14.60 27.34
CA PRO A 74 3.00 14.92 26.13
C PRO A 74 2.03 13.76 25.81
N PRO A 75 0.79 14.04 25.40
CA PRO A 75 -0.14 13.00 25.03
C PRO A 75 0.50 12.15 23.93
N THR A 76 0.62 10.85 24.17
CA THR A 76 1.09 9.91 23.16
C THR A 76 0.15 10.01 21.97
N LEU A 77 0.64 10.54 20.84
CA LEU A 77 0.00 10.40 19.54
C LEU A 77 -0.09 8.92 19.23
N SER A 78 -1.17 8.29 19.70
CA SER A 78 -1.46 6.89 19.43
C SER A 78 -1.94 6.87 17.99
N LEU A 79 -1.05 6.51 17.06
CA LEU A 79 -1.48 6.14 15.72
C LEU A 79 -2.58 5.06 15.88
N PRO A 80 -3.68 5.14 15.12
CA PRO A 80 -4.66 4.07 15.12
C PRO A 80 -3.92 2.77 14.81
N GLN A 81 -3.99 1.82 15.75
CA GLN A 81 -3.43 0.50 15.53
C GLN A 81 -4.20 -0.15 14.38
N PRO A 82 -3.53 -0.88 13.48
CA PRO A 82 -4.24 -1.62 12.46
C PRO A 82 -5.26 -2.56 13.13
N PRO A 83 -6.42 -2.79 12.51
CA PRO A 83 -7.43 -3.71 13.02
C PRO A 83 -6.83 -5.08 13.39
N GLU A 84 -7.14 -5.52 14.60
CA GLU A 84 -6.69 -6.79 15.18
C GLU A 84 -7.62 -7.93 14.74
N ILE A 85 -7.04 -9.07 14.37
CA ILE A 85 -7.79 -10.27 13.99
C ILE A 85 -7.88 -11.21 15.18
N ASP A 86 -9.11 -11.61 15.51
CA ASP A 86 -9.34 -12.64 16.52
C ASP A 86 -8.82 -14.00 16.02
N LYS A 87 -7.82 -14.54 16.72
CA LYS A 87 -7.19 -15.84 16.39
C LYS A 87 -8.20 -16.98 16.32
N SER A 88 -9.30 -16.93 17.09
CA SER A 88 -10.33 -17.96 17.06
C SER A 88 -11.05 -18.05 15.71
N MET A 89 -11.19 -16.92 15.00
CA MET A 89 -11.77 -16.87 13.65
C MET A 89 -10.89 -17.58 12.62
N LEU A 90 -9.58 -17.63 12.85
CA LEU A 90 -8.63 -18.40 12.04
C LEU A 90 -8.61 -19.90 12.40
N GLY A 91 -9.41 -20.32 13.38
CA GLY A 91 -9.42 -21.69 13.90
C GLY A 91 -8.36 -21.97 14.95
N PHE A 92 -7.65 -20.95 15.44
CA PHE A 92 -6.58 -21.15 16.40
C PHE A 92 -7.14 -21.32 17.83
N ASP A 93 -6.98 -22.52 18.41
CA ASP A 93 -7.33 -22.82 19.80
C ASP A 93 -6.12 -23.34 20.58
N LEU A 94 -5.64 -22.54 21.54
CA LEU A 94 -4.52 -22.88 22.44
C LEU A 94 -4.83 -24.06 23.37
N ARG A 95 -6.11 -24.36 23.65
CA ARG A 95 -6.53 -25.42 24.58
C ARG A 95 -6.66 -26.78 23.89
N ALA A 96 -6.98 -26.80 22.60
CA ALA A 96 -7.17 -28.02 21.82
C ALA A 96 -5.89 -28.47 21.06
N GLY A 97 -4.83 -27.66 21.05
CA GLY A 97 -3.73 -27.78 20.09
C GLY A 97 -4.16 -27.23 18.73
N VAL A 98 -3.24 -26.66 17.94
CA VAL A 98 -3.55 -25.97 16.67
C VAL A 98 -4.52 -26.79 15.80
N VAL A 99 -5.77 -26.33 15.67
CA VAL A 99 -6.80 -26.98 14.84
C VAL A 99 -7.00 -26.18 13.57
N GLY A 100 -6.44 -26.65 12.46
CA GLY A 100 -6.82 -26.13 11.15
C GLY A 100 -8.29 -26.48 10.85
N SER A 101 -9.19 -25.50 10.80
CA SER A 101 -10.60 -25.73 10.48
C SER A 101 -10.96 -25.21 9.09
N ASP A 102 -11.88 -25.88 8.39
CA ASP A 102 -12.36 -25.41 7.08
C ASP A 102 -13.04 -24.04 7.19
N ALA A 103 -13.63 -23.72 8.35
CA ALA A 103 -14.17 -22.40 8.66
C ALA A 103 -13.05 -21.33 8.75
N GLY A 104 -11.90 -21.66 9.36
CA GLY A 104 -10.75 -20.76 9.44
C GLY A 104 -10.13 -20.45 8.07
N ARG A 105 -10.12 -21.43 7.16
CA ARG A 105 -9.68 -21.23 5.76
C ARG A 105 -10.63 -20.33 4.98
N GLU A 106 -11.94 -20.51 5.18
CA GLU A 106 -12.93 -19.65 4.52
C GLU A 106 -12.88 -18.21 5.04
N PHE A 107 -12.72 -18.04 6.35
CA PHE A 107 -12.47 -16.73 6.94
C PHE A 107 -11.21 -16.09 6.36
N LEU A 108 -10.11 -16.84 6.26
CA LEU A 108 -8.87 -16.35 5.64
C LEU A 108 -9.09 -15.92 4.18
N ARG A 109 -9.80 -16.70 3.35
CA ARG A 109 -10.08 -16.32 1.95
C ARG A 109 -10.87 -15.01 1.88
N SER A 110 -11.93 -14.90 2.69
CA SER A 110 -12.76 -13.69 2.75
C SER A 110 -11.93 -12.48 3.16
N GLU A 111 -11.06 -12.65 4.15
CA GLU A 111 -10.27 -11.55 4.69
C GLU A 111 -9.15 -11.11 3.73
N LEU A 112 -8.46 -12.06 3.10
CA LEU A 112 -7.48 -11.74 2.06
C LEU A 112 -8.13 -11.04 0.86
N ALA A 113 -9.32 -11.47 0.43
CA ALA A 113 -10.08 -10.79 -0.61
C ALA A 113 -10.44 -9.34 -0.21
N ARG A 114 -10.86 -9.13 1.04
CA ARG A 114 -11.15 -7.79 1.59
C ARG A 114 -9.90 -6.90 1.63
N LEU A 115 -8.74 -7.49 1.88
CA LEU A 115 -7.44 -6.81 1.90
C LEU A 115 -6.84 -6.60 0.50
N GLY A 116 -7.55 -6.97 -0.57
CA GLY A 116 -7.10 -6.78 -1.96
C GLY A 116 -6.23 -7.91 -2.51
N VAL A 117 -6.18 -9.05 -1.83
CA VAL A 117 -5.38 -10.25 -2.21
C VAL A 117 -6.33 -11.44 -2.44
N PRO A 118 -7.09 -11.50 -3.56
CA PRO A 118 -8.03 -12.58 -3.77
C PRO A 118 -7.31 -13.89 -4.14
N VAL A 119 -7.11 -14.78 -3.18
CA VAL A 119 -6.48 -16.09 -3.39
C VAL A 119 -7.52 -17.14 -3.78
N THR A 120 -7.48 -17.61 -5.02
CA THR A 120 -8.39 -18.66 -5.54
C THR A 120 -7.75 -20.04 -5.57
N ASP A 121 -6.44 -20.15 -5.47
CA ASP A 121 -5.71 -21.42 -5.51
C ASP A 121 -5.72 -22.09 -4.13
N GLU A 122 -6.31 -23.29 -4.04
CA GLU A 122 -6.43 -24.05 -2.79
C GLU A 122 -5.08 -24.43 -2.17
N LYS A 123 -4.06 -24.72 -2.98
CA LYS A 123 -2.72 -25.04 -2.47
C LYS A 123 -2.10 -23.80 -1.84
N LEU A 124 -2.19 -22.66 -2.53
CA LEU A 124 -1.69 -21.39 -2.02
C LEU A 124 -2.42 -20.95 -0.74
N VAL A 125 -3.74 -21.13 -0.67
CA VAL A 125 -4.53 -20.88 0.56
C VAL A 125 -4.02 -21.75 1.71
N ASN A 126 -3.76 -23.04 1.48
CA ASN A 126 -3.24 -23.95 2.51
C ASN A 126 -1.82 -23.56 2.98
N ASP A 127 -0.96 -23.15 2.06
CA ASP A 127 0.41 -22.73 2.36
C ASP A 127 0.42 -21.43 3.19
N ILE A 128 -0.45 -20.47 2.84
CA ILE A 128 -0.63 -19.23 3.61
C ILE A 128 -1.22 -19.52 4.98
N TYR A 129 -2.26 -20.37 5.04
CA TYR A 129 -2.94 -20.73 6.28
C TYR A 129 -1.99 -21.38 7.29
N THR A 130 -1.12 -22.28 6.83
CA THR A 130 -0.11 -22.94 7.68
C THR A 130 0.85 -21.92 8.29
N GLN A 131 1.30 -20.93 7.52
CA GLN A 131 2.18 -19.86 8.01
C GLN A 131 1.48 -18.95 9.02
N ILE A 132 0.19 -18.65 8.81
CA ILE A 132 -0.61 -17.85 9.74
C ILE A 132 -0.80 -18.57 11.07
N LEU A 133 -1.05 -19.89 11.06
CA LEU A 133 -1.16 -20.66 12.29
C LEU A 133 0.15 -20.62 13.09
N GLY A 134 1.30 -20.76 12.41
CA GLY A 134 2.60 -20.57 13.06
C GLY A 134 2.78 -19.16 13.64
N LEU A 135 2.35 -18.12 12.90
CA LEU A 135 2.37 -16.75 13.43
C LEU A 135 1.45 -16.58 14.66
N CYS A 136 0.30 -17.24 14.69
CA CYS A 136 -0.59 -17.22 15.85
C CYS A 136 0.03 -17.89 17.10
N GLU A 137 0.92 -18.87 16.92
CA GLU A 137 1.72 -19.45 18.00
C GLU A 137 2.79 -18.47 18.50
N ASP A 138 3.50 -17.81 17.58
CA ASP A 138 4.64 -16.95 17.88
C ASP A 138 4.25 -15.57 18.42
N LYS A 139 3.09 -15.04 18.02
CA LYS A 139 2.72 -13.62 18.22
C LYS A 139 1.44 -13.51 19.03
N ASP A 140 1.44 -12.80 20.16
CA ASP A 140 0.25 -12.64 21.03
C ASP A 140 -0.96 -12.05 20.31
N LYS A 141 -0.72 -11.06 19.44
CA LYS A 141 -1.73 -10.39 18.62
C LYS A 141 -1.36 -10.48 17.14
N VAL A 142 -2.37 -10.71 16.32
CA VAL A 142 -2.24 -10.78 14.86
C VAL A 142 -3.07 -9.65 14.26
N TYR A 143 -2.48 -8.89 13.35
CA TYR A 143 -3.13 -7.77 12.68
C TYR A 143 -3.39 -8.09 11.21
N GLU A 144 -4.30 -7.35 10.58
CA GLU A 144 -4.57 -7.49 9.14
C GLU A 144 -3.32 -7.33 8.26
N ASP A 145 -2.40 -6.44 8.64
CA ASP A 145 -1.14 -6.24 7.94
C ASP A 145 -0.25 -7.51 7.97
N ASP A 146 -0.30 -8.30 9.05
CA ASP A 146 0.46 -9.54 9.15
C ASP A 146 -0.07 -10.58 8.13
N LEU A 147 -1.39 -10.66 7.94
CA LEU A 147 -2.01 -11.53 6.94
C LEU A 147 -1.59 -11.11 5.54
N ARG A 148 -1.63 -9.81 5.25
CA ARG A 148 -1.21 -9.27 3.95
C ARG A 148 0.25 -9.64 3.66
N VAL A 149 1.15 -9.38 4.61
CA VAL A 149 2.58 -9.67 4.47
C VAL A 149 2.85 -11.16 4.25
N LEU A 150 2.16 -12.05 4.98
CA LEU A 150 2.33 -13.50 4.81
C LEU A 150 1.80 -13.99 3.47
N ALA A 151 0.61 -13.52 3.06
CA ALA A 151 0.05 -13.86 1.76
C ALA A 151 0.97 -13.38 0.62
N GLN A 152 1.43 -12.13 0.72
CA GLN A 152 2.39 -11.54 -0.19
C GLN A 152 3.67 -12.35 -0.28
N LYS A 153 4.24 -12.76 0.86
CA LYS A 153 5.47 -13.58 0.90
C LYS A 153 5.26 -14.92 0.21
N ALA A 154 4.11 -15.57 0.41
CA ALA A 154 3.79 -16.84 -0.25
C ALA A 154 3.66 -16.65 -1.77
N ILE A 155 2.98 -15.58 -2.21
CA ILE A 155 2.84 -15.23 -3.64
C ILE A 155 4.19 -14.88 -4.27
N SER A 156 5.07 -14.18 -3.54
CA SER A 156 6.40 -13.76 -4.02
C SER A 156 7.38 -14.92 -4.23
N GLN A 157 7.08 -16.14 -3.78
CA GLN A 157 7.91 -17.34 -4.03
C GLN A 157 7.71 -17.93 -5.44
N ALA A 158 7.43 -17.07 -6.43
CA ALA A 158 7.26 -17.48 -7.81
C ALA A 158 8.53 -18.13 -8.39
N PRO A 159 8.40 -19.13 -9.28
CA PRO A 159 9.52 -19.71 -10.00
C PRO A 159 10.31 -18.63 -10.76
N GLN A 160 11.64 -18.57 -10.62
CA GLN A 160 12.42 -17.50 -11.25
C GLN A 160 12.77 -17.79 -12.72
N ARG A 161 11.76 -17.93 -13.61
CA ARG A 161 11.98 -18.09 -15.07
C ARG A 161 12.15 -16.76 -15.80
N LEU A 162 11.43 -15.75 -15.35
CA LEU A 162 11.49 -14.37 -15.81
C LEU A 162 11.96 -13.50 -14.65
N ARG A 163 12.87 -12.56 -14.94
CA ARG A 163 13.28 -11.53 -13.97
C ARG A 163 13.21 -10.16 -14.63
N LEU A 164 12.55 -9.21 -13.97
CA LEU A 164 12.58 -7.81 -14.40
C LEU A 164 13.99 -7.24 -14.19
N LEU A 165 14.61 -6.77 -15.27
CA LEU A 165 15.93 -6.12 -15.22
C LEU A 165 15.80 -4.60 -15.16
N SER A 166 14.91 -4.06 -15.98
CA SER A 166 14.62 -2.63 -16.01
C SER A 166 13.25 -2.35 -16.61
N VAL A 167 12.66 -1.24 -16.18
CA VAL A 167 11.47 -0.66 -16.77
C VAL A 167 11.65 0.85 -16.87
N THR A 168 11.41 1.40 -18.05
CA THR A 168 11.35 2.85 -18.30
C THR A 168 9.98 3.17 -18.83
N VAL A 169 9.28 4.10 -18.20
CA VAL A 169 7.95 4.53 -18.63
C VAL A 169 7.94 6.03 -18.85
N THR A 170 7.30 6.44 -19.94
CA THR A 170 7.02 7.83 -20.26
C THR A 170 5.51 7.97 -20.47
N SER A 171 4.87 8.83 -19.67
CA SER A 171 3.44 9.09 -19.74
C SER A 171 3.17 10.58 -19.59
N ALA A 172 2.13 11.06 -20.26
CA ALA A 172 1.64 12.42 -20.12
C ALA A 172 0.11 12.42 -20.17
N THR A 173 -0.52 13.33 -19.44
CA THR A 173 -1.98 13.46 -19.42
C THR A 173 -2.52 13.70 -20.83
N GLY A 174 -3.46 12.86 -21.25
CA GLY A 174 -4.08 12.97 -22.58
C GLY A 174 -3.25 12.41 -23.74
N LEU A 175 -2.10 11.79 -23.47
CA LEU A 175 -1.28 11.12 -24.48
C LEU A 175 -1.07 9.64 -24.12
N PRO A 176 -0.92 8.74 -25.11
CA PRO A 176 -0.55 7.35 -24.85
C PRO A 176 0.77 7.25 -24.08
N ALA A 177 0.84 6.32 -23.14
CA ALA A 177 2.07 6.00 -22.44
C ALA A 177 2.95 5.09 -23.30
N THR A 178 4.26 5.24 -23.18
CA THR A 178 5.25 4.35 -23.77
C THR A 178 6.05 3.69 -22.65
N ALA A 179 6.23 2.38 -22.72
CA ALA A 179 7.08 1.64 -21.80
C ALA A 179 8.13 0.83 -22.56
N GLU A 180 9.35 0.85 -22.05
CA GLU A 180 10.43 -0.04 -22.43
C GLU A 180 10.75 -0.96 -21.25
N VAL A 181 10.65 -2.26 -21.47
CA VAL A 181 10.87 -3.28 -20.46
C VAL A 181 12.00 -4.20 -20.91
N THR A 182 12.94 -4.47 -20.00
CA THR A 182 13.97 -5.49 -20.18
C THR A 182 13.75 -6.61 -19.19
N LEU A 183 13.63 -7.84 -19.71
CA LEU A 183 13.50 -9.06 -18.91
C LEU A 183 14.71 -9.96 -19.13
N GLU A 184 15.15 -10.63 -18.06
CA GLU A 184 15.97 -11.83 -18.16
C GLU A 184 15.03 -12.99 -18.52
N LEU A 185 15.25 -13.61 -19.68
CA LEU A 185 14.57 -14.81 -20.12
C LEU A 185 15.53 -16.01 -20.01
N GLY A 186 15.02 -17.24 -20.11
CA GLY A 186 15.88 -18.43 -20.06
C GLY A 186 17.00 -18.49 -21.13
N HIS A 187 16.90 -17.67 -22.19
CA HIS A 187 17.90 -17.56 -23.26
C HIS A 187 18.71 -16.25 -23.21
N GLY A 188 18.61 -15.50 -22.11
CA GLY A 188 19.31 -14.23 -21.88
C GLY A 188 18.39 -13.01 -21.81
N PRO A 189 18.96 -11.81 -21.67
CA PRO A 189 18.21 -10.57 -21.57
C PRO A 189 17.57 -10.17 -22.90
N ALA A 190 16.30 -9.78 -22.86
CA ALA A 190 15.55 -9.28 -24.00
C ALA A 190 14.81 -8.00 -23.64
N MET A 191 14.73 -7.07 -24.59
CA MET A 191 14.15 -5.74 -24.41
C MET A 191 13.03 -5.49 -25.43
N ARG A 192 11.95 -4.86 -24.98
CA ARG A 192 10.85 -4.46 -25.85
C ARG A 192 10.29 -3.11 -25.43
N ARG A 193 9.88 -2.33 -26.43
CA ARG A 193 9.17 -1.06 -26.24
C ARG A 193 7.79 -1.14 -26.89
N GLU A 194 6.75 -0.77 -26.16
CA GLU A 194 5.36 -0.75 -26.62
C GLU A 194 4.62 0.49 -26.11
N GLN A 195 3.46 0.78 -26.72
CA GLN A 195 2.56 1.86 -26.31
C GLN A 195 1.29 1.29 -25.70
N GLY A 196 0.69 2.06 -24.80
CA GLY A 196 -0.56 1.72 -24.13
C GLY A 196 -1.32 2.94 -23.65
N ASP A 197 -2.52 2.71 -23.16
CA ASP A 197 -3.41 3.77 -22.67
C ASP A 197 -2.91 4.36 -21.33
N GLY A 198 -2.10 3.58 -20.62
CA GLY A 198 -1.47 3.98 -19.36
C GLY A 198 -0.09 3.33 -19.16
N PRO A 199 0.64 3.77 -18.12
CA PRO A 199 2.00 3.32 -17.86
C PRO A 199 2.12 1.80 -17.67
N LEU A 200 1.18 1.22 -16.91
CA LEU A 200 1.12 -0.22 -16.66
C LEU A 200 0.66 -1.00 -17.90
N ASP A 201 -0.33 -0.49 -18.64
CA ASP A 201 -0.80 -1.13 -19.87
C ASP A 201 0.32 -1.23 -20.93
N ALA A 202 1.08 -0.14 -21.13
CA ALA A 202 2.22 -0.15 -22.03
C ALA A 202 3.31 -1.15 -21.58
N ALA A 203 3.58 -1.23 -20.28
CA ALA A 203 4.56 -2.16 -19.73
C ALA A 203 4.10 -3.62 -19.87
N PHE A 204 2.83 -3.91 -19.59
CA PHE A 204 2.26 -5.25 -19.74
C PHE A 204 2.28 -5.69 -21.20
N LYS A 205 1.92 -4.81 -22.14
CA LYS A 205 2.05 -5.09 -23.59
C LYS A 205 3.49 -5.41 -23.99
N ALA A 206 4.47 -4.62 -23.53
CA ALA A 206 5.88 -4.90 -23.79
C ALA A 206 6.30 -6.29 -23.27
N ILE A 207 5.86 -6.66 -22.06
CA ILE A 207 6.12 -7.98 -21.48
C ILE A 207 5.44 -9.08 -22.29
N GLN A 208 4.16 -8.94 -22.62
CA GLN A 208 3.39 -9.92 -23.40
C GLN A 208 4.08 -10.23 -24.74
N ARG A 209 4.63 -9.21 -25.41
CA ARG A 209 5.41 -9.36 -26.65
C ARG A 209 6.74 -10.09 -26.43
N LEU A 210 7.40 -9.89 -25.29
CA LEU A 210 8.63 -10.62 -24.94
C LEU A 210 8.38 -12.10 -24.67
N VAL A 211 7.29 -12.42 -23.96
CA VAL A 211 6.99 -13.80 -23.55
C VAL A 211 6.06 -14.55 -24.52
N SER A 212 5.51 -13.86 -25.52
CA SER A 212 4.52 -14.39 -26.47
C SER A 212 3.31 -15.04 -25.79
N LEU A 213 2.83 -14.40 -24.72
CA LEU A 213 1.65 -14.80 -23.95
C LEU A 213 0.86 -13.55 -23.59
N GLU A 214 -0.46 -13.59 -23.80
CA GLU A 214 -1.37 -12.46 -23.55
C GLU A 214 -2.41 -12.89 -22.50
N PRO A 215 -2.04 -12.97 -21.20
CA PRO A 215 -2.98 -13.30 -20.14
C PRO A 215 -3.92 -12.12 -19.84
N GLU A 216 -5.15 -12.43 -19.46
CA GLU A 216 -6.14 -11.45 -19.01
C GLU A 216 -5.84 -11.03 -17.56
N VAL A 217 -5.96 -9.72 -17.28
CA VAL A 217 -5.83 -9.17 -15.93
C VAL A 217 -7.21 -9.17 -15.30
N GLU A 218 -7.47 -10.11 -14.39
CA GLU A 218 -8.77 -10.20 -13.70
C GLU A 218 -8.87 -9.20 -12.55
N ASN A 219 -7.78 -8.97 -11.83
CA ASN A 219 -7.73 -8.00 -10.74
C ASN A 219 -6.34 -7.39 -10.61
N PHE A 220 -6.28 -6.12 -10.23
CA PHE A 220 -5.05 -5.39 -9.95
C PHE A 220 -5.28 -4.42 -8.80
N SER A 221 -4.45 -4.52 -7.76
CA SER A 221 -4.47 -3.64 -6.60
C SER A 221 -3.07 -3.14 -6.31
N VAL A 222 -2.95 -1.86 -5.99
CA VAL A 222 -1.71 -1.25 -5.49
C VAL A 222 -2.06 -0.43 -4.25
N VAL A 223 -1.38 -0.71 -3.15
CA VAL A 223 -1.57 -0.02 -1.88
C VAL A 223 -0.24 0.49 -1.35
N ALA A 224 -0.28 1.56 -0.55
CA ALA A 224 0.88 2.01 0.20
C ALA A 224 1.03 1.12 1.44
N ALA A 225 2.10 0.34 1.50
CA ALA A 225 2.44 -0.51 2.64
C ALA A 225 2.99 0.31 3.82
N THR A 226 3.63 1.45 3.54
CA THR A 226 4.13 2.39 4.55
C THR A 226 3.60 3.80 4.32
N ARG A 227 3.87 4.71 5.25
CA ARG A 227 3.44 6.12 5.16
C ARG A 227 4.63 7.00 4.82
N GLY A 228 4.39 8.12 4.15
CA GLY A 228 5.42 9.08 3.74
C GLY A 228 5.45 9.27 2.23
N SER A 229 6.20 10.27 1.76
CA SER A 229 6.41 10.49 0.33
C SER A 229 7.34 9.45 -0.32
N ASP A 230 8.02 8.66 0.51
CA ASP A 230 8.87 7.52 0.19
C ASP A 230 8.20 6.18 0.54
N ALA A 231 6.87 6.18 0.67
CA ALA A 231 6.10 4.99 0.99
C ALA A 231 6.40 3.85 0.01
N LEU A 232 6.52 2.63 0.56
CA LEU A 232 6.59 1.42 -0.23
C LEU A 232 5.22 1.14 -0.84
N ALA A 233 5.16 1.00 -2.16
CA ALA A 233 4.00 0.50 -2.87
C ALA A 233 4.06 -1.03 -2.91
N GLU A 234 2.94 -1.66 -2.59
CA GLU A 234 2.70 -3.09 -2.68
C GLU A 234 1.61 -3.33 -3.72
N ALA A 235 1.92 -4.16 -4.71
CA ALA A 235 1.05 -4.46 -5.83
C ALA A 235 0.72 -5.96 -5.85
N VAL A 236 -0.55 -6.28 -6.05
CA VAL A 236 -1.05 -7.64 -6.23
C VAL A 236 -1.86 -7.69 -7.51
N ILE A 237 -1.62 -8.72 -8.32
CA ILE A 237 -2.30 -8.93 -9.59
C ILE A 237 -2.78 -10.37 -9.72
N ALA A 238 -4.00 -10.52 -10.24
CA ALA A 238 -4.55 -11.80 -10.66
C ALA A 238 -4.54 -11.86 -12.18
N LEU A 239 -3.87 -12.87 -12.73
CA LEU A 239 -3.83 -13.15 -14.16
C LEU A 239 -4.59 -14.43 -14.47
N SER A 240 -5.30 -14.45 -15.59
CA SER A 240 -5.89 -15.67 -16.12
C SER A 240 -5.45 -15.93 -17.56
N ALA A 241 -5.11 -17.18 -17.86
CA ALA A 241 -4.76 -17.64 -19.20
C ALA A 241 -5.04 -19.13 -19.34
N GLU A 242 -5.59 -19.54 -20.49
CA GLU A 242 -5.82 -20.96 -20.82
C GLU A 242 -6.63 -21.71 -19.72
N GLY A 243 -7.60 -21.04 -19.09
CA GLY A 243 -8.43 -21.60 -18.01
C GLY A 243 -7.75 -21.70 -16.65
N ARG A 244 -6.51 -21.19 -16.50
CA ARG A 244 -5.77 -21.12 -15.24
C ARG A 244 -5.80 -19.71 -14.68
N ARG A 245 -5.78 -19.61 -13.35
CA ARG A 245 -5.71 -18.35 -12.59
C ARG A 245 -4.53 -18.40 -11.66
N VAL A 246 -3.74 -17.33 -11.67
CA VAL A 246 -2.57 -17.20 -10.81
C VAL A 246 -2.53 -15.83 -10.17
N LEU A 247 -1.85 -15.76 -9.04
CA LEU A 247 -1.52 -14.50 -8.40
C LEU A 247 -0.05 -14.18 -8.60
N GLY A 248 0.24 -12.90 -8.74
CA GLY A 248 1.58 -12.37 -8.65
C GLY A 248 1.56 -11.10 -7.83
N ALA A 249 2.69 -10.79 -7.23
CA ALA A 249 2.75 -9.63 -6.38
C ALA A 249 4.18 -9.06 -6.29
N GLY A 250 4.28 -7.77 -5.97
CA GLY A 250 5.51 -7.01 -6.09
C GLY A 250 5.52 -5.78 -5.20
N THR A 251 6.71 -5.35 -4.81
CA THR A 251 6.92 -4.21 -3.89
C THR A 251 8.04 -3.31 -4.38
N SER A 252 7.81 -2.01 -4.42
CA SER A 252 8.81 -0.98 -4.77
C SER A 252 8.40 0.38 -4.19
N THR A 253 9.34 1.30 -3.99
CA THR A 253 9.01 2.72 -3.74
C THR A 253 8.36 3.40 -4.95
N ASN A 254 8.43 2.77 -6.13
CA ASN A 254 7.72 3.18 -7.33
C ASN A 254 6.52 2.25 -7.59
N ALA A 255 5.31 2.80 -7.53
CA ALA A 255 4.07 2.06 -7.75
C ALA A 255 3.98 1.38 -9.11
N ILE A 256 4.55 1.98 -10.17
CA ILE A 256 4.57 1.38 -11.51
C ILE A 256 5.48 0.15 -11.50
N GLU A 257 6.68 0.27 -10.93
CA GLU A 257 7.62 -0.84 -10.84
C GLU A 257 7.05 -1.98 -10.00
N ALA A 258 6.40 -1.68 -8.86
CA ALA A 258 5.72 -2.67 -8.04
C ALA A 258 4.68 -3.45 -8.87
N GLY A 259 3.86 -2.75 -9.66
CA GLY A 259 2.87 -3.37 -10.55
C GLY A 259 3.48 -4.23 -11.65
N VAL A 260 4.57 -3.76 -12.28
CA VAL A 260 5.29 -4.52 -13.30
C VAL A 260 5.93 -5.78 -12.70
N GLN A 261 6.53 -5.67 -11.52
CA GLN A 261 7.11 -6.81 -10.80
C GLN A 261 6.04 -7.84 -10.42
N ALA A 262 4.87 -7.39 -9.96
CA ALA A 262 3.72 -8.25 -9.68
C ALA A 262 3.28 -9.04 -10.93
N TYR A 263 3.21 -8.36 -12.09
CA TYR A 263 2.87 -8.98 -13.37
C TYR A 263 3.87 -10.06 -13.79
N VAL A 264 5.17 -9.77 -13.70
CA VAL A 264 6.24 -10.75 -14.01
C VAL A 264 6.17 -11.96 -13.07
N ASN A 265 5.91 -11.73 -11.78
CA ASN A 265 5.77 -12.81 -10.80
C ASN A 265 4.55 -13.70 -11.07
N ALA A 266 3.41 -13.11 -11.49
CA ALA A 266 2.25 -13.89 -11.91
C ALA A 266 2.57 -14.76 -13.15
N LEU A 267 3.21 -14.17 -14.17
CA LEU A 267 3.60 -14.89 -15.38
C LEU A 267 4.50 -16.10 -15.09
N ASN A 268 5.40 -15.98 -14.12
CA ASN A 268 6.28 -17.07 -13.72
C ASN A 268 5.51 -18.33 -13.30
N PHE A 269 4.36 -18.20 -12.62
CA PHE A 269 3.48 -19.33 -12.30
C PHE A 269 2.79 -19.90 -13.54
N LEU A 270 2.31 -19.06 -14.47
CA LEU A 270 1.69 -19.54 -15.72
C LEU A 270 2.67 -20.32 -16.60
N LEU A 271 3.96 -19.93 -16.59
CA LEU A 271 5.02 -20.55 -17.38
C LEU A 271 5.60 -21.82 -16.73
N GLU A 272 5.44 -22.04 -15.43
CA GLU A 272 5.98 -23.22 -14.75
C GLU A 272 5.37 -24.53 -15.25
N GLU A 273 4.05 -24.55 -15.46
CA GLU A 273 3.32 -25.77 -15.81
C GLU A 273 3.24 -26.02 -17.32
N ARG A 274 3.80 -25.14 -18.16
CA ARG A 274 4.00 -25.47 -19.58
C ARG A 274 5.24 -26.36 -19.66
N PRO A 275 5.14 -27.64 -20.08
CA PRO A 275 6.33 -28.40 -20.42
C PRO A 275 7.07 -27.63 -21.51
N ALA A 276 8.39 -27.45 -21.31
CA ALA A 276 9.25 -26.89 -22.35
C ALA A 276 9.11 -27.78 -23.60
N SER A 277 8.44 -27.25 -24.62
CA SER A 277 8.30 -27.87 -25.93
C SER A 277 9.55 -27.67 -26.77
#